data_AF-V4N3P6-F1
#
_entry.id   AF-V4N3P6-F1
#
_cell.length_a   1.000
_cell.length_b   1.000
_cell.length_c   1.000
_cell.angle_alpha   90.00
_cell.angle_beta   90.00
_cell.angle_gamma   90.00
#
_symmetry.space_group_name_H-M   'P 1'
#
loop_
_entity.id
_entity.type
_entity.pdbx_description
1 polymer ?
#
loop_
_entity_poly.entity_id
_entity_poly.type
_entity_poly.pdbx_seq_one_letter_code
_entity_poly.pdbx_strand_id
1 'polypeptide(L)'
;MAWNSLKSDAKSWMKPVVAASMMVLATIGLAPKANAQAIIRDTEIELFLKKESRVILEASGLNPDNVHFLLIADQSINAFATSRQIIGLNTGMIGEAETPNELFGVIAHEAGHQSAGHTVRSDEIYQAAKAPAMITLGLGVIAILAGAGDAGIGLMGSSSTFGTLGALRYMQTQEAAADLAGVKALERAGMSGRGMVEFFDKLRNYETFSNAERYQYFRTHPLSRDRVAVLRRVAAAQPHYNAEDPPEVVAQFKIVKAKLSGFLDPPMKVFQRYPESDTSYPARYARVIAWYKETEVKKAMTELDKMIAENPDNPYLWELKGQIYFETGQAALAIPAHEKSVALMPDAPLLQVNLGQALVAMGDNDNLRKGVDHLKLSLKYEPDNSFAWNLLAQAYDGLKMPGEARLASAEEQFYNGNMEQARTFAVWSQKNLPQDSIEYRRARDIVLISSSLMGVDPVDDVTRKRR
;
A
#
# COMPACT_ATOMS: atom_id res chain seq x y z
N MET A 1 -54.22 58.65 37.97
CA MET A 1 -53.53 59.54 38.93
C MET A 1 -52.31 58.77 39.41
N ALA A 2 -51.12 58.95 38.83
CA ALA A 2 -50.12 59.98 39.18
C ALA A 2 -49.88 60.00 40.71
N TRP A 3 -48.68 59.87 41.28
CA TRP A 3 -47.30 60.00 40.80
C TRP A 3 -46.36 59.58 41.96
N ASN A 4 -45.08 59.32 41.65
CA ASN A 4 -43.91 59.37 42.55
C ASN A 4 -43.73 58.31 43.66
N SER A 5 -42.53 57.85 44.02
CA SER A 5 -41.19 57.92 43.43
C SER A 5 -40.22 57.10 44.30
N LEU A 6 -39.33 56.37 43.63
CA LEU A 6 -37.88 56.34 43.87
C LEU A 6 -37.27 55.59 45.08
N LYS A 7 -36.34 54.71 44.68
CA LYS A 7 -35.06 54.31 45.31
C LYS A 7 -35.11 53.24 46.41
N SER A 8 -34.54 52.08 46.11
CA SER A 8 -33.10 51.89 46.38
C SER A 8 -32.57 50.62 45.73
N ASP A 9 -31.32 50.76 45.29
CA ASP A 9 -30.48 49.79 44.63
C ASP A 9 -30.21 48.56 45.49
N ALA A 10 -30.16 47.37 44.88
CA ALA A 10 -29.06 46.42 45.07
C ALA A 10 -29.26 45.14 44.26
N LYS A 11 -28.19 44.75 43.55
CA LYS A 11 -27.81 43.37 43.18
C LYS A 11 -28.69 42.64 42.16
N SER A 12 -28.16 42.53 40.93
CA SER A 12 -28.14 41.28 40.16
C SER A 12 -27.36 41.46 38.85
N TRP A 13 -26.05 41.74 38.93
CA TRP A 13 -25.14 41.44 37.82
C TRP A 13 -24.76 39.96 37.92
N MET A 14 -25.59 39.08 37.38
CA MET A 14 -25.29 37.66 37.27
C MET A 14 -25.90 37.06 36.01
N LYS A 15 -25.53 37.58 34.83
CA LYS A 15 -25.57 36.89 33.53
C LYS A 15 -24.49 37.54 32.65
N PRO A 16 -23.35 36.86 32.40
CA PRO A 16 -23.33 35.87 31.32
C PRO A 16 -22.43 34.66 31.64
N VAL A 17 -22.89 33.72 32.47
CA VAL A 17 -22.17 32.44 32.67
C VAL A 17 -22.77 31.31 31.82
N VAL A 18 -23.89 31.54 31.11
CA VAL A 18 -24.55 30.49 30.31
C VAL A 18 -24.17 30.54 28.82
N ALA A 19 -23.50 31.60 28.35
CA ALA A 19 -23.08 31.71 26.94
C ALA A 19 -21.69 31.10 26.64
N ALA A 20 -20.87 30.84 27.66
CA ALA A 20 -19.52 30.28 27.47
C ALA A 20 -19.48 28.74 27.44
N SER A 21 -20.55 28.06 27.84
CA SER A 21 -20.60 26.59 27.92
C SER A 21 -21.11 25.91 26.64
N MET A 22 -21.62 26.67 25.68
CA MET A 22 -22.09 26.14 24.38
C MET A 22 -21.05 26.26 23.25
N MET A 23 -19.89 26.86 23.52
CA MET A 23 -18.81 27.04 22.51
C MET A 23 -17.63 26.07 22.69
N VAL A 24 -17.77 25.05 23.54
CA VAL A 24 -16.74 24.01 23.78
C VAL A 24 -17.17 22.62 23.25
N LEU A 25 -18.35 22.49 22.64
CA LEU A 25 -18.89 21.21 22.12
C LEU A 25 -19.01 21.13 20.59
N ALA A 26 -18.28 21.97 19.85
CA ALA A 26 -18.29 21.98 18.38
C ALA A 26 -16.90 21.74 17.74
N THR A 27 -16.00 21.04 18.43
CA THR A 27 -14.83 20.41 17.82
C THR A 27 -14.94 18.89 17.95
N ILE A 28 -16.09 18.34 17.58
CA ILE A 28 -16.13 16.95 17.11
C ILE A 28 -15.29 16.97 15.84
N GLY A 29 -14.07 16.44 15.95
CA GLY A 29 -13.18 16.24 14.84
C GLY A 29 -13.97 15.58 13.72
N LEU A 30 -14.17 16.33 12.63
CA LEU A 30 -14.37 15.70 11.34
C LEU A 30 -13.10 14.89 11.11
N ALA A 31 -13.13 13.62 11.50
CA ALA A 31 -12.15 12.67 11.02
C ALA A 31 -12.11 12.88 9.50
N PRO A 32 -10.94 13.21 8.91
CA PRO A 32 -10.87 13.31 7.47
C PRO A 32 -11.45 12.01 6.93
N LYS A 33 -12.41 12.11 6.01
CA LYS A 33 -12.85 10.94 5.25
C LYS A 33 -11.57 10.32 4.71
N ALA A 34 -11.19 9.17 5.24
CA ALA A 34 -10.09 8.42 4.70
C ALA A 34 -10.53 8.08 3.28
N ASN A 35 -10.01 8.80 2.29
CA ASN A 35 -9.99 8.28 0.94
C ASN A 35 -9.22 6.97 1.08
N ALA A 36 -9.90 5.83 0.90
CA ALA A 36 -9.23 4.56 0.80
C ALA A 36 -8.22 4.72 -0.35
N GLN A 37 -6.94 4.82 -0.01
CA GLN A 37 -5.87 4.87 -1.00
C GLN A 37 -6.00 3.56 -1.78
N ALA A 38 -6.27 3.66 -3.09
CA ALA A 38 -6.51 2.46 -3.88
C ALA A 38 -5.19 1.69 -4.01
N ILE A 39 -5.17 0.46 -3.49
CA ILE A 39 -4.06 -0.46 -3.71
C ILE A 39 -4.13 -0.90 -5.17
N ILE A 40 -3.00 -0.82 -5.86
CA ILE A 40 -2.87 -1.28 -7.25
C ILE A 40 -2.28 -2.68 -7.22
N ARG A 41 -2.85 -3.56 -8.04
CA ARG A 41 -2.27 -4.87 -8.36
C ARG A 41 -1.96 -4.90 -9.85
N ASP A 42 -0.71 -5.21 -10.21
CA ASP A 42 -0.29 -5.29 -11.61
C ASP A 42 0.87 -6.29 -11.75
N THR A 43 0.65 -7.35 -12.54
CA THR A 43 1.63 -8.43 -12.72
C THR A 43 2.97 -7.93 -13.23
N GLU A 44 2.99 -7.03 -14.21
CA GLU A 44 4.21 -6.57 -14.86
C GLU A 44 5.05 -5.70 -13.92
N ILE A 45 4.38 -4.78 -13.22
CA ILE A 45 5.05 -3.85 -12.30
C ILE A 45 5.54 -4.60 -11.06
N GLU A 46 4.71 -5.47 -10.47
CA GLU A 46 5.09 -6.28 -9.31
C GLU A 46 6.26 -7.22 -9.63
N LEU A 47 6.25 -7.86 -10.81
CA LEU A 47 7.36 -8.73 -11.23
C LEU A 47 8.64 -7.94 -11.50
N PHE A 48 8.55 -6.75 -12.13
CA PHE A 48 9.70 -5.86 -12.28
C PHE A 48 10.31 -5.51 -10.92
N LEU A 49 9.49 -5.05 -9.97
CA LEU A 49 9.95 -4.72 -8.62
C LEU A 49 10.56 -5.92 -7.91
N LYS A 50 9.90 -7.09 -7.96
CA LYS A 50 10.35 -8.32 -7.30
C LYS A 50 11.67 -8.83 -7.89
N LYS A 51 11.80 -8.82 -9.22
CA LYS A 51 12.99 -9.32 -9.93
C LYS A 51 14.18 -8.40 -9.67
N GLU A 52 14.03 -7.11 -9.94
CA GLU A 52 15.15 -6.18 -9.93
C GLU A 52 15.57 -5.81 -8.49
N SER A 53 14.65 -5.83 -7.52
CA SER A 53 15.00 -5.57 -6.12
C SER A 53 15.57 -6.79 -5.39
N ARG A 54 15.53 -8.00 -5.96
CA ARG A 54 15.96 -9.23 -5.29
C ARG A 54 17.37 -9.11 -4.71
N VAL A 55 18.33 -8.69 -5.53
CA VAL A 55 19.73 -8.55 -5.13
C VAL A 55 19.93 -7.48 -4.05
N ILE A 56 19.12 -6.42 -4.07
CA ILE A 56 19.14 -5.36 -3.05
C ILE A 56 18.63 -5.90 -1.71
N LEU A 57 17.55 -6.68 -1.74
CA LEU A 57 16.95 -7.29 -0.55
C LEU A 57 17.88 -8.34 0.07
N GLU A 58 18.49 -9.20 -0.75
CA GLU A 58 19.50 -10.18 -0.31
C GLU A 58 20.72 -9.48 0.28
N ALA A 59 21.24 -8.45 -0.40
CA ALA A 59 22.30 -7.62 0.14
C ALA A 59 21.88 -6.98 1.46
N SER A 60 20.63 -6.54 1.60
CA SER A 60 20.11 -5.99 2.86
C SER A 60 19.94 -7.03 3.98
N GLY A 61 20.19 -8.32 3.71
CA GLY A 61 20.02 -9.40 4.69
C GLY A 61 18.56 -9.82 4.90
N LEU A 62 17.68 -9.44 3.97
CA LEU A 62 16.27 -9.84 3.94
C LEU A 62 16.12 -11.08 3.07
N ASN A 63 15.09 -11.89 3.32
CA ASN A 63 14.67 -12.91 2.37
C ASN A 63 13.71 -12.28 1.35
N PRO A 64 14.08 -12.16 0.07
CA PRO A 64 13.24 -11.51 -0.94
C PRO A 64 11.87 -12.16 -1.11
N ASP A 65 11.75 -13.47 -0.85
CA ASP A 65 10.49 -14.20 -1.02
C ASP A 65 9.48 -13.89 0.10
N ASN A 66 9.94 -13.31 1.21
CA ASN A 66 9.09 -12.83 2.30
C ASN A 66 8.77 -11.33 2.20
N VAL A 67 9.41 -10.62 1.25
CA VAL A 67 9.18 -9.18 1.06
C VAL A 67 8.08 -8.97 0.03
N HIS A 68 7.04 -8.23 0.43
CA HIS A 68 5.90 -7.92 -0.43
C HIS A 68 5.92 -6.45 -0.82
N PHE A 69 5.79 -6.16 -2.12
CA PHE A 69 5.63 -4.80 -2.60
C PHE A 69 4.15 -4.42 -2.61
N LEU A 70 3.82 -3.25 -2.06
CA LEU A 70 2.48 -2.70 -2.07
C LEU A 70 2.46 -1.42 -2.91
N LEU A 71 1.79 -1.47 -4.05
CA LEU A 71 1.61 -0.29 -4.90
C LEU A 71 0.39 0.50 -4.49
N ILE A 72 0.54 1.81 -4.37
CA ILE A 72 -0.52 2.70 -3.88
C ILE A 72 -0.78 3.77 -4.94
N ALA A 73 -2.03 3.83 -5.42
CA ALA A 73 -2.51 4.81 -6.39
C ALA A 73 -2.58 6.22 -5.78
N ASP A 74 -1.41 6.82 -5.56
CA ASP A 74 -1.25 8.16 -5.06
C ASP A 74 -0.13 8.85 -5.83
N GLN A 75 -0.40 10.09 -6.25
CA GLN A 75 0.53 10.96 -6.96
C GLN A 75 1.52 11.64 -6.01
N SER A 76 1.30 11.55 -4.69
CA SER A 76 2.28 12.01 -3.71
C SER A 76 3.54 11.14 -3.75
N ILE A 77 4.70 11.79 -3.63
CA ILE A 77 5.97 11.08 -3.50
C ILE A 77 6.01 10.53 -2.07
N ASN A 78 5.97 9.20 -1.94
CA ASN A 78 6.13 8.50 -0.68
C ASN A 78 6.54 7.04 -0.88
N ALA A 79 7.21 6.48 0.11
CA ALA A 79 7.51 5.06 0.27
C ALA A 79 7.52 4.74 1.77
N PHE A 80 7.35 3.47 2.13
CA PHE A 80 7.48 3.04 3.52
C PHE A 80 7.80 1.55 3.63
N ALA A 81 8.39 1.15 4.75
CA ALA A 81 8.54 -0.24 5.14
C ALA A 81 7.74 -0.56 6.42
N THR A 82 7.21 -1.79 6.51
CA THR A 82 6.55 -2.30 7.71
C THR A 82 7.35 -3.44 8.37
N SER A 83 7.02 -3.76 9.63
CA SER A 83 7.60 -4.90 10.35
C SER A 83 7.26 -6.26 9.72
N ARG A 84 6.22 -6.34 8.88
CA ARG A 84 5.79 -7.56 8.17
C ARG A 84 6.47 -7.74 6.82
N GLN A 85 7.62 -7.09 6.60
CA GLN A 85 8.37 -7.14 5.35
C GLN A 85 7.58 -6.63 4.13
N ILE A 86 6.64 -5.70 4.35
CA ILE A 86 5.96 -5.01 3.27
C ILE A 86 6.71 -3.71 2.96
N ILE A 87 7.03 -3.48 1.68
CA ILE A 87 7.55 -2.21 1.16
C ILE A 87 6.43 -1.56 0.33
N GLY A 88 5.86 -0.47 0.85
CA GLY A 88 4.86 0.33 0.17
C GLY A 88 5.49 1.40 -0.71
N LEU A 89 4.98 1.55 -1.93
CA LEU A 89 5.44 2.54 -2.91
C LEU A 89 4.23 3.29 -3.47
N ASN A 90 4.23 4.61 -3.33
CA ASN A 90 3.25 5.44 -4.04
C ASN A 90 3.64 5.56 -5.51
N THR A 91 2.66 5.55 -6.40
CA THR A 91 2.90 5.70 -7.83
C THR A 91 3.55 7.02 -8.22
N GLY A 92 3.35 8.07 -7.42
CA GLY A 92 4.03 9.35 -7.57
C GLY A 92 5.54 9.25 -7.39
N MET A 93 6.01 8.41 -6.46
CA MET A 93 7.45 8.16 -6.26
C MET A 93 8.07 7.48 -7.49
N ILE A 94 7.41 6.45 -8.02
CA ILE A 94 7.85 5.74 -9.23
C ILE A 94 7.82 6.68 -10.44
N GLY A 95 6.80 7.54 -10.53
CA GLY A 95 6.67 8.54 -11.59
C GLY A 95 7.79 9.60 -11.57
N GLU A 96 8.25 9.99 -10.38
CA GLU A 96 9.28 11.01 -10.16
C GLU A 96 10.71 10.48 -10.39
N ALA A 97 10.95 9.19 -10.15
CA ALA A 97 12.25 8.56 -10.41
C ALA A 97 12.60 8.61 -11.91
N GLU A 98 13.73 9.20 -12.27
CA GLU A 98 14.18 9.37 -13.67
C GLU A 98 14.84 8.11 -14.21
N THR A 99 15.55 7.39 -13.34
CA THR A 99 16.26 6.15 -13.64
C THR A 99 15.76 5.04 -12.72
N PRO A 100 15.90 3.76 -13.11
CA PRO A 100 15.62 2.67 -12.18
C PRO A 100 16.55 2.71 -10.96
N ASN A 101 17.80 3.19 -11.09
CA ASN A 101 18.70 3.34 -9.94
C ASN A 101 18.17 4.31 -8.86
N GLU A 102 17.43 5.37 -9.24
CA GLU A 102 16.76 6.25 -8.28
C GLU A 102 15.69 5.48 -7.48
N LEU A 103 14.84 4.70 -8.16
CA LEU A 103 13.83 3.85 -7.51
C LEU A 103 14.48 2.79 -6.60
N PHE A 104 15.52 2.12 -7.09
CA PHE A 104 16.28 1.14 -6.31
C PHE A 104 16.97 1.75 -5.11
N GLY A 105 17.40 3.01 -5.19
CA GLY A 105 17.90 3.78 -4.07
C GLY A 105 16.86 3.93 -2.96
N VAL A 106 15.62 4.27 -3.30
CA VAL A 106 14.51 4.34 -2.34
C VAL A 106 14.21 2.97 -1.75
N ILE A 107 14.15 1.91 -2.57
CA ILE A 107 13.89 0.55 -2.08
C ILE A 107 15.02 0.09 -1.13
N ALA A 108 16.28 0.41 -1.43
CA ALA A 108 17.41 0.10 -0.55
C ALA A 108 17.33 0.85 0.79
N HIS A 109 16.85 2.09 0.78
CA HIS A 109 16.55 2.85 2.00
C HIS A 109 15.49 2.17 2.86
N GLU A 110 14.36 1.79 2.25
CA GLU A 110 13.27 1.09 2.95
C GLU A 110 13.72 -0.29 3.48
N ALA A 111 14.53 -1.01 2.71
CA ALA A 111 15.16 -2.26 3.15
C ALA A 111 16.15 -2.03 4.32
N GLY A 112 16.82 -0.87 4.34
CA GLY A 112 17.64 -0.40 5.45
C GLY A 112 16.82 -0.27 6.75
N HIS A 113 15.61 0.29 6.68
CA HIS A 113 14.70 0.35 7.83
C HIS A 113 14.30 -1.04 8.36
N GLN A 114 14.08 -2.02 7.47
CA GLN A 114 13.71 -3.38 7.86
C GLN A 114 14.89 -4.16 8.46
N SER A 115 16.05 -4.12 7.80
CA SER A 115 17.25 -4.87 8.19
C SER A 115 17.86 -4.39 9.50
N ALA A 116 17.75 -3.09 9.82
CA ALA A 116 18.23 -2.53 11.08
C ALA A 116 17.35 -2.87 12.29
N GLY A 117 16.20 -3.56 12.10
CA GLY A 117 15.28 -3.96 13.18
C GLY A 117 14.54 -2.77 13.83
N HIS A 118 14.52 -1.61 13.16
CA HIS A 118 14.01 -0.36 13.71
C HIS A 118 12.48 -0.37 13.91
N THR A 119 11.74 -1.16 13.13
CA THR A 119 10.28 -1.34 13.28
C THR A 119 9.86 -2.18 14.50
N VAL A 120 10.79 -2.87 15.18
CA VAL A 120 10.51 -3.68 16.38
C VAL A 120 10.86 -2.93 17.67
N ARG A 121 11.68 -1.87 17.59
CA ARG A 121 12.16 -1.10 18.76
C ARG A 121 11.46 0.24 18.99
N SER A 122 10.45 0.57 18.19
CA SER A 122 9.70 1.82 18.33
C SER A 122 9.01 1.93 19.69
N ASP A 123 8.52 0.84 20.27
CA ASP A 123 7.77 0.85 21.53
C ASP A 123 8.68 1.09 22.76
N GLU A 124 9.84 0.43 22.82
CA GLU A 124 10.83 0.62 23.90
C GLU A 124 11.41 2.03 23.90
N ILE A 125 11.62 2.60 22.71
CA ILE A 125 12.24 3.92 22.55
C ILE A 125 11.20 5.05 22.68
N TYR A 126 9.95 4.83 22.31
CA TYR A 126 8.85 5.75 22.65
C TYR A 126 8.70 5.90 24.16
N GLN A 127 8.91 4.83 24.94
CA GLN A 127 8.96 4.90 26.40
C GLN A 127 10.23 5.60 26.91
N ALA A 128 11.39 5.38 26.28
CA ALA A 128 12.63 6.08 26.63
C ALA A 128 12.58 7.59 26.34
N ALA A 129 11.95 8.01 25.25
CA ALA A 129 11.76 9.42 24.88
C ALA A 129 10.74 10.14 25.79
N LYS A 130 9.79 9.41 26.38
CA LYS A 130 8.90 9.92 27.43
C LYS A 130 9.60 10.15 28.76
N ALA A 131 10.66 9.42 29.08
CA ALA A 131 11.32 9.51 30.38
C ALA A 131 11.84 10.94 30.70
N PRO A 132 12.58 11.63 29.81
CA PRO A 132 12.98 13.03 30.04
C PRO A 132 11.79 14.00 30.13
N ALA A 133 10.75 13.80 29.31
CA ALA A 133 9.54 14.63 29.36
C ALA A 133 8.77 14.45 30.69
N MET A 134 8.71 13.21 31.21
CA MET A 134 8.11 12.88 32.50
C MET A 134 8.95 13.38 33.69
N ILE A 135 10.28 13.35 33.58
CA ILE A 135 11.19 13.93 34.59
C ILE A 135 10.99 15.45 34.65
N THR A 136 10.98 16.15 33.51
CA THR A 136 10.78 17.61 33.48
C THR A 136 9.38 18.00 33.93
N LEU A 137 8.35 17.21 33.60
CA LEU A 137 6.99 17.36 34.13
C LEU A 137 6.98 17.20 35.66
N GLY A 138 7.65 16.17 36.18
CA GLY A 138 7.78 15.93 37.62
C GLY A 138 8.52 17.06 38.36
N LEU A 139 9.61 17.57 37.78
CA LEU A 139 10.34 18.73 38.31
C LEU A 139 9.50 20.01 38.28
N GLY A 140 8.69 20.20 37.24
CA GLY A 140 7.74 21.32 37.15
C GLY A 140 6.69 21.28 38.25
N VAL A 141 6.10 20.11 38.53
CA VAL A 141 5.15 19.91 39.63
C VAL A 141 5.81 20.16 40.98
N ILE A 142 7.03 19.66 41.21
CA ILE A 142 7.79 19.89 42.44
C ILE A 142 8.07 21.39 42.64
N ALA A 143 8.45 22.11 41.58
CA ALA A 143 8.70 23.56 41.64
C ALA A 143 7.44 24.36 41.99
N ILE A 144 6.27 23.99 41.43
CA ILE A 144 4.98 24.62 41.77
C ILE A 144 4.65 24.38 43.26
N LEU A 145 4.77 23.14 43.73
CA LEU A 145 4.50 22.78 45.12
C LEU A 145 5.48 23.46 46.11
N ALA A 146 6.70 23.77 45.66
CA ALA A 146 7.70 24.50 46.41
C ALA A 146 7.54 26.04 46.37
N GLY A 147 6.47 26.56 45.75
CA GLY A 147 6.17 28.00 45.69
C GLY A 147 6.81 28.74 44.52
N ALA A 148 7.47 28.05 43.60
CA ALA A 148 8.09 28.61 42.40
C ALA A 148 7.19 28.41 41.16
N GLY A 149 5.98 28.96 41.22
CA GLY A 149 4.92 28.77 40.21
C GLY A 149 5.36 29.10 38.77
N ASP A 150 6.00 30.25 38.58
CA ASP A 150 6.43 30.72 37.25
C ASP A 150 7.54 29.83 36.65
N ALA A 151 8.48 29.36 37.48
CA ALA A 151 9.52 28.44 37.06
C ALA A 151 8.96 27.06 36.73
N GLY A 152 7.98 26.57 37.50
CA GLY A 152 7.32 25.31 37.24
C GLY A 152 6.51 25.31 35.94
N ILE A 153 5.77 26.40 35.65
CA ILE A 153 5.07 26.59 34.37
C ILE A 153 6.06 26.65 33.20
N GLY A 154 7.19 27.35 33.36
CA GLY A 154 8.25 27.42 32.34
C GLY A 154 8.88 26.05 32.03
N LEU A 155 9.14 25.24 33.06
CA LEU A 155 9.66 23.89 32.93
C LEU A 155 8.65 22.96 32.23
N MET A 156 7.37 23.04 32.60
CA MET A 156 6.30 22.28 31.94
C MET A 156 6.11 22.69 30.47
N GLY A 157 6.16 23.99 30.16
CA GLY A 157 6.09 24.51 28.79
C GLY A 157 7.28 24.11 27.92
N SER A 158 8.45 23.90 28.51
CA SER A 158 9.65 23.42 27.80
C SER A 158 9.64 21.90 27.54
N SER A 159 8.83 21.14 28.30
CA SER A 159 8.82 19.67 28.26
C SER A 159 8.36 19.12 26.90
N SER A 160 7.37 19.76 26.27
CA SER A 160 6.90 19.40 24.93
C SER A 160 7.95 19.66 23.85
N THR A 161 8.69 20.77 23.96
CA THR A 161 9.78 21.14 23.06
C THR A 161 10.94 20.16 23.14
N PHE A 162 11.37 19.77 24.34
CA PHE A 162 12.44 18.79 24.52
C PHE A 162 12.04 17.38 24.06
N GLY A 163 10.79 16.96 24.30
CA GLY A 163 10.25 15.70 23.78
C GLY A 163 10.21 15.66 22.24
N THR A 164 9.80 16.76 21.62
CA THR A 164 9.74 16.89 20.15
C THR A 164 11.13 16.91 19.52
N LEU A 165 12.08 17.65 20.10
CA LEU A 165 13.48 17.69 19.66
C LEU A 165 14.17 16.33 19.81
N GLY A 166 13.89 15.61 20.90
CA GLY A 166 14.39 14.25 21.10
C GLY A 166 13.88 13.27 20.04
N ALA A 167 12.59 13.32 19.74
CA ALA A 167 11.98 12.50 18.68
C ALA A 167 12.56 12.82 17.29
N LEU A 168 12.74 14.11 16.96
CA LEU A 168 13.35 14.54 15.68
C LEU A 168 14.80 14.07 15.54
N ARG A 169 15.63 14.20 16.59
CA ARG A 169 17.02 13.70 16.59
C ARG A 169 17.07 12.18 16.47
N TYR A 170 16.15 11.49 17.12
CA TYR A 170 16.02 10.04 17.00
C TYR A 170 15.67 9.64 15.57
N MET A 171 14.63 10.23 14.98
CA MET A 171 14.27 10.02 13.57
C MET A 171 15.46 10.26 12.66
N GLN A 172 16.16 11.39 12.80
CA GLN A 172 17.37 11.68 12.02
C GLN A 172 18.48 10.62 12.16
N THR A 173 18.63 10.03 13.35
CA THR A 173 19.61 8.95 13.58
C THR A 173 19.19 7.66 12.88
N GLN A 174 17.90 7.31 12.93
CA GLN A 174 17.35 6.13 12.27
C GLN A 174 17.45 6.23 10.76
N GLU A 175 17.13 7.42 10.26
CA GLU A 175 17.21 7.81 8.87
C GLU A 175 18.65 7.75 8.33
N ALA A 176 19.63 8.33 9.04
CA ALA A 176 21.04 8.24 8.64
C ALA A 176 21.58 6.80 8.66
N ALA A 177 21.07 5.96 9.58
CA ALA A 177 21.40 4.55 9.61
C ALA A 177 20.79 3.79 8.41
N ALA A 178 19.56 4.11 8.03
CA ALA A 178 18.90 3.57 6.85
C ALA A 178 19.62 3.99 5.55
N ASP A 179 20.03 5.27 5.44
CA ASP A 179 20.82 5.78 4.31
C ASP A 179 22.10 4.96 4.13
N LEU A 180 22.84 4.78 5.22
CA LEU A 180 24.11 4.07 5.20
C LEU A 180 23.94 2.57 4.94
N ALA A 181 22.87 1.97 5.46
CA ALA A 181 22.54 0.57 5.21
C ALA A 181 22.16 0.36 3.74
N GLY A 182 21.28 1.22 3.20
CA GLY A 182 20.83 1.18 1.82
C GLY A 182 21.96 1.36 0.82
N VAL A 183 22.80 2.40 0.99
CA VAL A 183 23.93 2.62 0.07
C VAL A 183 24.97 1.50 0.12
N LYS A 184 25.17 0.87 1.28
CA LYS A 184 26.03 -0.32 1.42
C LYS A 184 25.38 -1.59 0.84
N ALA A 185 24.06 -1.69 0.85
CA ALA A 185 23.35 -2.79 0.22
C ALA A 185 23.44 -2.67 -1.31
N LEU A 186 23.26 -1.48 -1.87
CA LEU A 186 23.45 -1.21 -3.30
C LEU A 186 24.84 -1.61 -3.77
N GLU A 187 25.89 -1.17 -3.06
CA GLU A 187 27.27 -1.56 -3.39
C GLU A 187 27.50 -3.07 -3.32
N ARG A 188 26.95 -3.75 -2.30
CA ARG A 188 27.03 -5.22 -2.21
C ARG A 188 26.24 -5.94 -3.31
N ALA A 189 25.18 -5.32 -3.80
CA ALA A 189 24.41 -5.78 -4.96
C ALA A 189 25.08 -5.45 -6.30
N GLY A 190 26.25 -4.79 -6.31
CA GLY A 190 26.93 -4.35 -7.52
C GLY A 190 26.25 -3.19 -8.24
N MET A 191 25.34 -2.49 -7.54
CA MET A 191 24.58 -1.37 -8.07
C MET A 191 25.17 -0.04 -7.60
N SER A 192 24.99 1.00 -8.42
CA SER A 192 25.42 2.33 -8.04
C SER A 192 24.57 2.90 -6.89
N GLY A 193 25.24 3.54 -5.93
CA GLY A 193 24.60 4.40 -4.93
C GLY A 193 24.26 5.80 -5.43
N ARG A 194 24.57 6.13 -6.69
CA ARG A 194 24.39 7.47 -7.28
C ARG A 194 22.91 7.85 -7.39
N GLY A 195 22.05 6.95 -7.84
CA GLY A 195 20.62 7.20 -7.98
C GLY A 195 19.94 7.50 -6.64
N MET A 196 20.37 6.86 -5.55
CA MET A 196 19.89 7.21 -4.21
C MET A 196 20.23 8.67 -3.84
N VAL A 197 21.46 9.10 -4.14
CA VAL A 197 21.91 10.49 -3.92
C VAL A 197 21.13 11.46 -4.79
N GLU A 198 21.00 11.17 -6.08
CA GLU A 198 20.32 12.03 -7.07
C GLU A 198 18.84 12.20 -6.72
N PHE A 199 18.16 11.12 -6.33
CA PHE A 199 16.78 11.17 -5.89
C PHE A 199 16.63 12.02 -4.62
N PHE A 200 17.49 11.85 -3.62
CA PHE A 200 17.40 12.64 -2.38
C PHE A 200 17.77 14.12 -2.59
N ASP A 201 18.69 14.43 -3.51
CA ASP A 201 18.93 15.80 -3.94
C ASP A 201 17.69 16.42 -4.59
N LYS A 202 17.00 15.66 -5.46
CA LYS A 202 15.77 16.08 -6.12
C LYS A 202 14.68 16.40 -5.09
N LEU A 203 14.49 15.52 -4.10
CA LEU A 203 13.58 15.76 -2.98
C LEU A 203 13.95 17.04 -2.21
N ARG A 204 15.22 17.24 -1.85
CA ARG A 204 15.66 18.48 -1.18
C ARG A 204 15.35 19.74 -1.99
N ASN A 205 15.46 19.66 -3.32
CA ASN A 205 15.15 20.81 -4.17
C ASN A 205 13.65 21.15 -4.10
N TYR A 206 12.74 20.17 -3.97
CA TYR A 206 11.33 20.41 -3.68
C TYR A 206 11.09 21.01 -2.29
N GLU A 207 11.88 20.63 -1.29
CA GLU A 207 11.81 21.16 0.09
C GLU A 207 12.10 22.66 0.15
N THR A 208 13.04 23.14 -0.68
CA THR A 208 13.51 24.55 -0.65
C THR A 208 12.43 25.53 -1.13
N PHE A 209 11.43 25.08 -1.90
CA PHE A 209 10.31 25.91 -2.37
C PHE A 209 9.12 25.88 -1.39
N SER A 210 9.30 26.37 -0.16
CA SER A 210 8.30 26.74 0.88
C SER A 210 7.04 25.85 1.11
N ASN A 211 6.96 24.66 0.52
CA ASN A 211 5.84 23.72 0.58
C ASN A 211 6.32 22.33 1.03
N ALA A 212 7.47 22.25 1.72
CA ALA A 212 8.06 21.02 2.23
C ALA A 212 7.08 20.18 3.07
N GLU A 213 6.25 20.83 3.91
CA GLU A 213 5.23 20.14 4.72
C GLU A 213 4.11 19.48 3.90
N ARG A 214 4.02 19.77 2.59
CA ARG A 214 2.97 19.26 1.71
C ARG A 214 3.21 17.83 1.24
N TYR A 215 4.47 17.39 1.14
CA TYR A 215 4.78 16.03 0.71
C TYR A 215 4.90 15.10 1.90
N GLN A 216 4.18 13.97 1.85
CA GLN A 216 4.15 13.01 2.94
C GLN A 216 5.53 12.42 3.26
N TYR A 217 6.39 12.24 2.24
CA TYR A 217 7.74 11.73 2.42
C TYR A 217 8.58 12.52 3.43
N PHE A 218 8.53 13.86 3.47
CA PHE A 218 9.33 14.63 4.45
C PHE A 218 8.83 14.49 5.89
N ARG A 219 7.56 14.08 6.08
CA ARG A 219 6.98 13.84 7.40
C ARG A 219 7.40 12.49 7.96
N THR A 220 7.62 11.50 7.10
CA THR A 220 8.06 10.15 7.48
C THR A 220 9.58 10.01 7.44
N HIS A 221 10.26 10.69 6.51
CA HIS A 221 11.71 10.69 6.29
C HIS A 221 12.28 12.11 6.24
N PRO A 222 12.50 12.76 7.40
CA PRO A 222 13.07 14.12 7.44
C PRO A 222 14.47 14.16 6.81
N LEU A 223 14.57 14.75 5.63
CA LEU A 223 15.83 14.95 4.90
C LEU A 223 16.58 16.17 5.46
N SER A 224 17.92 16.08 5.51
CA SER A 224 18.77 17.22 5.89
C SER A 224 19.93 17.36 4.93
N ARG A 225 20.47 18.59 4.81
CA ARG A 225 21.67 18.86 3.99
C ARG A 225 22.84 17.97 4.39
N ASP A 226 23.02 17.76 5.70
CA ASP A 226 24.12 16.97 6.25
C ASP A 226 23.96 15.48 5.90
N ARG A 227 22.73 14.93 5.98
CA ARG A 227 22.45 13.55 5.56
C ARG A 227 22.83 13.31 4.10
N VAL A 228 22.35 14.17 3.20
CA VAL A 228 22.63 14.03 1.76
C VAL A 228 24.12 14.22 1.46
N ALA A 229 24.80 15.12 2.16
CA ALA A 229 26.25 15.31 2.02
C ALA A 229 27.05 14.08 2.47
N VAL A 230 26.68 13.47 3.60
CA VAL A 230 27.29 12.22 4.09
C VAL A 230 27.03 11.08 3.12
N LEU A 231 25.77 10.90 2.71
CA LEU A 231 25.36 9.87 1.76
C LEU A 231 26.14 9.99 0.45
N ARG A 232 26.25 11.21 -0.12
CA ARG A 232 27.04 11.46 -1.33
C ARG A 232 28.51 11.07 -1.15
N ARG A 233 29.12 11.45 -0.03
CA ARG A 233 30.53 11.11 0.24
C ARG A 233 30.75 9.60 0.31
N VAL A 234 29.85 8.89 0.98
CA VAL A 234 29.93 7.42 1.09
C VAL A 234 29.72 6.78 -0.28
N ALA A 235 28.66 7.15 -1.00
CA ALA A 235 28.36 6.62 -2.33
C ALA A 235 29.53 6.86 -3.31
N ALA A 236 30.05 8.08 -3.38
CA ALA A 236 31.11 8.45 -4.31
C ALA A 236 32.45 7.72 -4.06
N ALA A 237 32.66 7.18 -2.86
CA ALA A 237 33.84 6.40 -2.52
C ALA A 237 33.70 4.91 -2.88
N GLN A 238 32.51 4.45 -3.30
CA GLN A 238 32.24 3.05 -3.59
C GLN A 238 32.68 2.68 -5.03
N PRO A 239 33.24 1.47 -5.22
CA PRO A 239 33.64 0.96 -6.54
C PRO A 239 32.56 1.06 -7.62
N HIS A 240 31.30 0.75 -7.29
CA HIS A 240 30.21 0.73 -8.27
C HIS A 240 29.52 2.09 -8.43
N TYR A 241 30.07 3.20 -7.91
CA TYR A 241 29.42 4.51 -8.01
C TYR A 241 29.08 4.95 -9.44
N ASN A 242 29.94 4.60 -10.41
CA ASN A 242 29.70 4.90 -11.83
C ASN A 242 29.11 3.71 -12.61
N ALA A 243 28.66 2.65 -11.93
CA ALA A 243 27.95 1.57 -12.59
C ALA A 243 26.65 2.11 -13.22
N GLU A 244 26.44 1.77 -14.48
CA GLU A 244 25.24 2.15 -15.21
C GLU A 244 24.16 1.06 -15.06
N ASP A 245 22.91 1.47 -15.06
CA ASP A 245 21.79 0.53 -15.09
C ASP A 245 21.82 -0.27 -16.39
N PRO A 246 21.61 -1.60 -16.35
CA PRO A 246 21.52 -2.39 -17.56
C PRO A 246 20.46 -1.80 -18.52
N PRO A 247 20.75 -1.67 -19.82
CA PRO A 247 19.83 -1.04 -20.77
C PRO A 247 18.44 -1.66 -20.79
N GLU A 248 18.36 -2.96 -20.53
CA GLU A 248 17.08 -3.67 -20.44
C GLU A 248 16.26 -3.25 -19.20
N VAL A 249 16.90 -3.07 -18.05
CA VAL A 249 16.21 -2.60 -16.83
C VAL A 249 15.70 -1.17 -17.03
N VAL A 250 16.47 -0.33 -17.73
CA VAL A 250 16.04 1.02 -18.12
C VAL A 250 14.83 0.96 -19.07
N ALA A 251 14.82 0.04 -20.03
CA ALA A 251 13.70 -0.14 -20.95
C ALA A 251 12.44 -0.62 -20.22
N GLN A 252 12.56 -1.64 -19.36
CA GLN A 252 11.47 -2.13 -18.51
C GLN A 252 10.92 -1.04 -17.59
N PHE A 253 11.79 -0.24 -16.98
CA PHE A 253 11.36 0.86 -16.11
C PHE A 253 10.56 1.92 -16.88
N LYS A 254 10.94 2.25 -18.12
CA LYS A 254 10.15 3.13 -18.99
C LYS A 254 8.77 2.56 -19.30
N ILE A 255 8.67 1.24 -19.48
CA ILE A 255 7.38 0.54 -19.67
C ILE A 255 6.52 0.66 -18.41
N VAL A 256 7.07 0.41 -17.23
CA VAL A 256 6.37 0.57 -15.94
C VAL A 256 5.83 1.99 -15.81
N LYS A 257 6.65 3.01 -16.05
CA LYS A 257 6.21 4.42 -16.00
C LYS A 257 5.13 4.74 -17.02
N ALA A 258 5.24 4.21 -18.23
CA ALA A 258 4.24 4.38 -19.28
C ALA A 258 2.90 3.73 -18.92
N LYS A 259 2.92 2.50 -18.40
CA LYS A 259 1.73 1.77 -17.96
C LYS A 259 1.02 2.48 -16.81
N LEU A 260 1.78 2.88 -15.77
CA LEU A 260 1.24 3.67 -14.66
C LEU A 260 0.62 4.98 -15.15
N SER A 261 1.30 5.70 -16.06
CA SER A 261 0.77 6.92 -16.65
C SER A 261 -0.51 6.65 -17.43
N GLY A 262 -0.55 5.61 -18.28
CA GLY A 262 -1.75 5.22 -19.02
C GLY A 262 -2.96 4.98 -18.12
N PHE A 263 -2.80 4.20 -17.05
CA PHE A 263 -3.91 3.86 -16.15
C PHE A 263 -4.30 5.00 -15.20
N LEU A 264 -3.34 5.78 -14.70
CA LEU A 264 -3.57 6.70 -13.58
C LEU A 264 -3.66 8.18 -13.98
N ASP A 265 -2.94 8.60 -15.02
CA ASP A 265 -3.03 9.99 -15.47
C ASP A 265 -4.34 10.23 -16.26
N PRO A 266 -4.83 11.49 -16.31
CA PRO A 266 -5.85 11.90 -17.26
C PRO A 266 -5.37 11.65 -18.70
N PRO A 267 -6.21 11.10 -19.60
CA PRO A 267 -5.78 10.74 -20.96
C PRO A 267 -5.13 11.88 -21.75
N MET A 268 -5.61 13.12 -21.59
CA MET A 268 -4.98 14.29 -22.22
C MET A 268 -3.51 14.49 -21.81
N LYS A 269 -3.17 14.26 -20.53
CA LYS A 269 -1.79 14.33 -20.04
C LYS A 269 -0.95 13.20 -20.62
N VAL A 270 -1.53 12.02 -20.79
CA VAL A 270 -0.87 10.88 -21.44
C VAL A 270 -0.55 11.21 -22.90
N PHE A 271 -1.49 11.75 -23.68
CA PHE A 271 -1.26 12.12 -25.08
C PHE A 271 -0.26 13.26 -25.25
N GLN A 272 -0.16 14.17 -24.29
CA GLN A 272 0.87 15.21 -24.29
C GLN A 272 2.27 14.64 -24.00
N ARG A 273 2.37 13.72 -23.03
CA ARG A 273 3.64 13.07 -22.66
C ARG A 273 4.10 12.07 -23.71
N TYR A 274 3.17 11.38 -24.35
CA TYR A 274 3.40 10.33 -25.34
C TYR A 274 2.66 10.66 -26.64
N PRO A 275 3.08 11.71 -27.38
CA PRO A 275 2.42 12.13 -28.61
C PRO A 275 2.48 11.03 -29.68
N GLU A 276 1.55 11.04 -30.64
CA GLU A 276 1.50 10.01 -31.70
C GLU A 276 2.78 9.95 -32.56
N SER A 277 3.57 11.03 -32.60
CA SER A 277 4.90 11.06 -33.23
C SER A 277 5.94 10.20 -32.52
N ASP A 278 5.75 9.91 -31.22
CA ASP A 278 6.57 8.98 -30.46
C ASP A 278 6.05 7.55 -30.69
N THR A 279 6.73 6.82 -31.57
CA THR A 279 6.42 5.43 -31.93
C THR A 279 7.11 4.41 -31.04
N SER A 280 7.77 4.84 -29.96
CA SER A 280 8.41 3.91 -29.01
C SER A 280 7.37 3.00 -28.34
N TYR A 281 7.81 1.80 -27.96
CA TYR A 281 6.95 0.81 -27.31
C TYR A 281 6.25 1.38 -26.05
N PRO A 282 6.95 2.04 -25.09
CA PRO A 282 6.28 2.62 -23.91
C PRO A 282 5.21 3.66 -24.28
N ALA A 283 5.51 4.53 -25.25
CA ALA A 283 4.56 5.56 -25.68
C ALA A 283 3.29 4.96 -26.29
N ARG A 284 3.44 3.95 -27.15
CA ARG A 284 2.31 3.20 -27.71
C ARG A 284 1.51 2.50 -26.61
N TYR A 285 2.18 1.85 -25.67
CA TYR A 285 1.53 1.16 -24.56
C TYR A 285 0.67 2.12 -23.72
N ALA A 286 1.24 3.25 -23.30
CA ALA A 286 0.50 4.28 -22.56
C ALA A 286 -0.71 4.80 -23.33
N ARG A 287 -0.56 5.04 -24.65
CA ARG A 287 -1.65 5.51 -25.51
C ARG A 287 -2.77 4.47 -25.68
N VAL A 288 -2.46 3.19 -25.82
CA VAL A 288 -3.48 2.13 -25.89
C VAL A 288 -4.37 2.18 -24.65
N ILE A 289 -3.75 2.26 -23.46
CA ILE A 289 -4.48 2.35 -22.20
C ILE A 289 -5.30 3.66 -22.12
N ALA A 290 -4.74 4.78 -22.56
CA ALA A 290 -5.45 6.06 -22.56
C ALA A 290 -6.64 6.09 -23.53
N TRP A 291 -6.51 5.53 -24.75
CA TRP A 291 -7.63 5.39 -25.69
C TRP A 291 -8.70 4.45 -25.13
N TYR A 292 -8.29 3.35 -24.49
CA TYR A 292 -9.20 2.46 -23.79
C TYR A 292 -10.04 3.23 -22.75
N LYS A 293 -9.40 4.04 -21.90
CA LYS A 293 -10.08 4.86 -20.89
C LYS A 293 -11.01 5.94 -21.46
N GLU A 294 -10.67 6.49 -22.62
CA GLU A 294 -11.53 7.43 -23.37
C GLU A 294 -12.64 6.71 -24.16
N THR A 295 -12.83 5.40 -23.97
CA THR A 295 -13.80 4.57 -24.68
C THR A 295 -13.57 4.47 -26.19
N GLU A 296 -12.39 4.87 -26.67
CA GLU A 296 -11.90 4.73 -28.05
C GLU A 296 -11.38 3.30 -28.31
N VAL A 297 -12.20 2.30 -27.97
CA VAL A 297 -11.84 0.87 -27.92
C VAL A 297 -11.30 0.39 -29.27
N LYS A 298 -11.89 0.82 -30.39
CA LYS A 298 -11.42 0.43 -31.74
C LYS A 298 -9.99 0.90 -31.99
N LYS A 299 -9.67 2.13 -31.58
CA LYS A 299 -8.32 2.71 -31.75
C LYS A 299 -7.32 1.99 -30.85
N ALA A 300 -7.69 1.77 -29.59
CA ALA A 300 -6.89 1.00 -28.64
C ALA A 300 -6.57 -0.41 -29.16
N MET A 301 -7.59 -1.17 -29.58
CA MET A 301 -7.44 -2.53 -30.07
C MET A 301 -6.63 -2.61 -31.36
N THR A 302 -6.84 -1.68 -32.29
CA THR A 302 -6.06 -1.64 -33.55
C THR A 302 -4.57 -1.48 -33.28
N GLU A 303 -4.21 -0.61 -32.34
CA GLU A 303 -2.80 -0.40 -32.00
C GLU A 303 -2.24 -1.55 -31.16
N LEU A 304 -3.02 -2.07 -30.21
CA LEU A 304 -2.65 -3.22 -29.39
C LEU A 304 -2.41 -4.48 -30.24
N ASP A 305 -3.23 -4.73 -31.25
CA ASP A 305 -3.06 -5.86 -32.16
C ASP A 305 -1.74 -5.77 -32.96
N LYS A 306 -1.31 -4.56 -33.35
CA LYS A 306 0.03 -4.37 -33.95
C LYS A 306 1.13 -4.66 -32.93
N MET A 307 1.00 -4.15 -31.70
CA MET A 307 1.98 -4.40 -30.63
C MET A 307 2.12 -5.90 -30.34
N ILE A 308 1.01 -6.64 -30.34
CA ILE A 308 0.99 -8.10 -30.18
C ILE A 308 1.64 -8.80 -31.38
N ALA A 309 1.36 -8.36 -32.61
CA ALA A 309 1.99 -8.94 -33.79
C ALA A 309 3.53 -8.76 -33.80
N GLU A 310 4.01 -7.65 -33.26
CA GLU A 310 5.44 -7.37 -33.07
C GLU A 310 6.07 -8.17 -31.91
N ASN A 311 5.29 -8.44 -30.85
CA ASN A 311 5.75 -9.09 -29.61
C ASN A 311 4.76 -10.19 -29.17
N PRO A 312 4.61 -11.29 -29.93
CA PRO A 312 3.56 -12.27 -29.70
C PRO A 312 3.72 -13.03 -28.37
N ASP A 313 4.94 -13.09 -27.84
CA ASP A 313 5.26 -13.79 -26.59
C ASP A 313 5.21 -12.88 -25.35
N ASN A 314 4.72 -11.64 -25.48
CA ASN A 314 4.53 -10.74 -24.33
C ASN A 314 3.18 -11.01 -23.63
N PRO A 315 3.17 -11.60 -22.42
CA PRO A 315 1.93 -11.96 -21.71
C PRO A 315 1.08 -10.74 -21.34
N TYR A 316 1.69 -9.58 -21.12
CA TYR A 316 1.01 -8.36 -20.64
C TYR A 316 0.19 -7.68 -21.73
N LEU A 317 0.59 -7.83 -23.00
CA LEU A 317 -0.22 -7.34 -24.13
C LEU A 317 -1.49 -8.18 -24.31
N TRP A 318 -1.37 -9.51 -24.16
CA TRP A 318 -2.51 -10.41 -24.16
C TRP A 318 -3.43 -10.21 -22.95
N GLU A 319 -2.85 -9.92 -21.78
CA GLU A 319 -3.60 -9.56 -20.58
C GLU A 319 -4.40 -8.28 -20.80
N LEU A 320 -3.76 -7.19 -21.25
CA LEU A 320 -4.44 -5.93 -21.54
C LEU A 320 -5.54 -6.12 -22.59
N LYS A 321 -5.30 -6.95 -23.63
CA LYS A 321 -6.31 -7.25 -24.64
C LYS A 321 -7.54 -7.93 -24.04
N GLY A 322 -7.31 -8.93 -23.18
CA GLY A 322 -8.38 -9.59 -22.43
C GLY A 322 -9.14 -8.62 -21.53
N GLN A 323 -8.41 -7.76 -20.80
CA GLN A 323 -8.99 -6.75 -19.92
C GLN A 323 -9.90 -5.78 -20.70
N ILE A 324 -9.43 -5.23 -21.83
CA ILE A 324 -10.22 -4.32 -22.67
C ILE A 324 -11.49 -5.02 -23.17
N TYR A 325 -11.40 -6.27 -23.64
CA TYR A 325 -12.60 -7.01 -24.03
C TYR A 325 -13.55 -7.23 -22.85
N PHE A 326 -13.04 -7.63 -21.70
CA PHE A 326 -13.85 -7.93 -20.53
C PHE A 326 -14.58 -6.67 -20.01
N GLU A 327 -13.86 -5.58 -19.80
CA GLU A 327 -14.41 -4.32 -19.26
C GLU A 327 -15.35 -3.62 -20.26
N THR A 328 -15.27 -3.95 -21.55
CA THR A 328 -16.21 -3.49 -22.59
C THR A 328 -17.40 -4.44 -22.82
N GLY A 329 -17.59 -5.44 -21.94
CA GLY A 329 -18.73 -6.36 -21.97
C GLY A 329 -18.60 -7.52 -22.96
N GLN A 330 -17.41 -7.73 -23.54
CA GLN A 330 -17.12 -8.78 -24.51
C GLN A 330 -16.37 -9.96 -23.85
N ALA A 331 -16.90 -10.48 -22.74
CA ALA A 331 -16.25 -11.54 -21.95
C ALA A 331 -15.85 -12.78 -22.78
N ALA A 332 -16.69 -13.18 -23.74
CA ALA A 332 -16.39 -14.31 -24.64
C ALA A 332 -15.13 -14.07 -25.51
N LEU A 333 -14.84 -12.82 -25.88
CA LEU A 333 -13.61 -12.46 -26.62
C LEU A 333 -12.41 -12.26 -25.69
N ALA A 334 -12.65 -11.97 -24.41
CA ALA A 334 -11.60 -11.82 -23.40
C ALA A 334 -10.92 -13.16 -23.07
N ILE A 335 -11.69 -14.24 -23.00
CA ILE A 335 -11.20 -15.59 -22.66
C ILE A 335 -9.98 -16.01 -23.50
N PRO A 336 -10.02 -16.05 -24.85
CA PRO A 336 -8.87 -16.50 -25.63
C PRO A 336 -7.63 -15.59 -25.48
N ALA A 337 -7.81 -14.30 -25.21
CA ALA A 337 -6.70 -13.40 -24.92
C ALA A 337 -6.07 -13.70 -23.55
N HIS A 338 -6.90 -13.90 -22.52
CA HIS A 338 -6.43 -14.30 -21.20
C HIS A 338 -5.81 -15.71 -21.18
N GLU A 339 -6.35 -16.66 -21.95
CA GLU A 339 -5.74 -18.00 -22.13
C GLU A 339 -4.33 -17.89 -22.71
N LYS A 340 -4.11 -17.00 -23.69
CA LYS A 340 -2.77 -16.75 -24.24
C LYS A 340 -1.84 -16.12 -23.20
N SER A 341 -2.32 -15.15 -22.44
CA SER A 341 -1.57 -14.53 -21.36
C SER A 341 -1.12 -15.55 -20.29
N VAL A 342 -2.05 -16.40 -19.84
CA VAL A 342 -1.79 -17.49 -18.88
C VAL A 342 -0.87 -18.56 -19.46
N ALA A 343 -0.99 -18.91 -20.74
CA ALA A 343 -0.10 -19.87 -21.37
C ALA A 343 1.36 -19.39 -21.43
N LEU A 344 1.57 -18.08 -21.60
CA LEU A 344 2.89 -17.45 -21.59
C LEU A 344 3.46 -17.31 -20.17
N MET A 345 2.60 -17.18 -19.16
CA MET A 345 3.02 -17.01 -17.76
C MET A 345 2.04 -17.71 -16.78
N PRO A 346 2.12 -19.05 -16.66
CA PRO A 346 1.13 -19.84 -15.92
C PRO A 346 1.18 -19.67 -14.41
N ASP A 347 2.31 -19.24 -13.86
CA ASP A 347 2.47 -19.07 -12.41
C ASP A 347 2.12 -17.67 -11.91
N ALA A 348 1.67 -16.75 -12.79
CA ALA A 348 1.26 -15.41 -12.39
C ALA A 348 -0.18 -15.40 -11.82
N PRO A 349 -0.38 -15.12 -10.52
CA PRO A 349 -1.69 -15.28 -9.88
C PRO A 349 -2.75 -14.34 -10.46
N LEU A 350 -2.41 -13.07 -10.70
CA LEU A 350 -3.35 -12.10 -11.27
C LEU A 350 -3.81 -12.45 -12.70
N LEU A 351 -2.94 -13.07 -13.52
CA LEU A 351 -3.34 -13.55 -14.85
C LEU A 351 -4.36 -14.68 -14.75
N GLN A 352 -4.16 -15.58 -13.77
CA GLN A 352 -5.11 -16.66 -13.46
C GLN A 352 -6.45 -16.10 -12.97
N VAL A 353 -6.43 -15.04 -12.15
CA VAL A 353 -7.65 -14.35 -11.68
C VAL A 353 -8.40 -13.71 -12.85
N ASN A 354 -7.72 -13.00 -13.74
CA ASN A 354 -8.35 -12.35 -14.90
C ASN A 354 -9.03 -13.38 -15.81
N LEU A 355 -8.38 -14.50 -16.10
CA LEU A 355 -8.98 -15.61 -16.86
C LEU A 355 -10.16 -16.23 -16.10
N GLY A 356 -9.98 -16.51 -14.81
CA GLY A 356 -11.02 -17.05 -13.94
C GLY A 356 -12.26 -16.15 -13.90
N GLN A 357 -12.08 -14.83 -13.80
CA GLN A 357 -13.16 -13.84 -13.83
C GLN A 357 -13.92 -13.86 -15.16
N ALA A 358 -13.20 -13.87 -16.28
CA ALA A 358 -13.81 -13.93 -17.61
C ALA A 358 -14.64 -15.22 -17.80
N LEU A 359 -14.13 -16.35 -17.31
CA LEU A 359 -14.83 -17.64 -17.33
C LEU A 359 -16.07 -17.64 -16.42
N VAL A 360 -15.94 -17.12 -15.20
CA VAL A 360 -17.06 -17.03 -14.24
C VAL A 360 -18.19 -16.16 -14.79
N ALA A 361 -17.86 -15.08 -15.49
CA ALA A 361 -18.84 -14.19 -16.11
C ALA A 361 -19.68 -14.86 -17.22
N MET A 362 -19.22 -15.94 -17.84
CA MET A 362 -20.01 -16.69 -18.82
C MET A 362 -21.18 -17.45 -18.18
N GLY A 363 -21.03 -17.87 -16.92
CA GLY A 363 -22.09 -18.47 -16.11
C GLY A 363 -22.53 -19.89 -16.47
N ASP A 364 -22.04 -20.47 -17.57
CA ASP A 364 -22.29 -21.88 -17.90
C ASP A 364 -21.38 -22.83 -17.11
N ASN A 365 -21.88 -24.05 -16.87
CA ASN A 365 -21.21 -25.01 -16.00
C ASN A 365 -19.77 -25.35 -16.41
N ASP A 366 -19.47 -25.39 -17.71
CA ASP A 366 -18.14 -25.78 -18.20
C ASP A 366 -17.13 -24.65 -17.93
N ASN A 367 -17.51 -23.41 -18.23
CA ASN A 367 -16.67 -22.26 -17.93
C ASN A 367 -16.55 -22.02 -16.42
N LEU A 368 -17.61 -22.21 -15.64
CA LEU A 368 -17.55 -22.12 -14.17
C LEU A 368 -16.52 -23.11 -13.58
N ARG A 369 -16.48 -24.36 -14.06
CA ARG A 369 -15.49 -25.36 -13.60
C ARG A 369 -14.06 -24.96 -13.95
N LYS A 370 -13.81 -24.51 -15.17
CA LYS A 370 -12.49 -23.99 -15.57
C LYS A 370 -12.10 -22.77 -14.72
N GLY A 371 -13.04 -21.87 -14.47
CA GLY A 371 -12.84 -20.70 -13.61
C GLY A 371 -12.42 -21.09 -12.19
N VAL A 372 -13.07 -22.10 -11.61
CA VAL A 372 -12.68 -22.67 -10.30
C VAL A 372 -11.23 -23.15 -10.30
N ASP A 373 -10.78 -23.84 -11.34
CA ASP A 373 -9.42 -24.38 -11.43
C ASP A 373 -8.37 -23.25 -11.48
N HIS A 374 -8.60 -22.23 -12.31
CA HIS A 374 -7.71 -21.06 -12.41
C HIS A 374 -7.67 -20.24 -11.10
N LEU A 375 -8.82 -20.00 -10.47
CA LEU A 375 -8.91 -19.26 -9.20
C LEU A 375 -8.21 -20.03 -8.06
N LYS A 376 -8.38 -21.35 -7.99
CA LYS A 376 -7.64 -22.20 -7.03
C LYS A 376 -6.13 -22.14 -7.26
N LEU A 377 -5.68 -22.13 -8.51
CA LEU A 377 -4.26 -22.00 -8.83
C LEU A 377 -3.70 -20.64 -8.38
N SER A 378 -4.44 -19.55 -8.60
CA SER A 378 -4.06 -18.23 -8.07
C SER A 378 -3.93 -18.24 -6.55
N LEU A 379 -4.94 -18.78 -5.85
CA LEU A 379 -5.02 -18.79 -4.39
C LEU A 379 -3.98 -19.70 -3.72
N LYS A 380 -3.33 -20.59 -4.48
CA LYS A 380 -2.15 -21.34 -4.01
C LYS A 380 -0.96 -20.41 -3.76
N TYR A 381 -0.82 -19.37 -4.57
CA TYR A 381 0.29 -18.41 -4.50
C TYR A 381 -0.08 -17.15 -3.71
N GLU A 382 -1.33 -16.69 -3.82
CA GLU A 382 -1.87 -15.53 -3.10
C GLU A 382 -3.10 -15.93 -2.28
N PRO A 383 -2.91 -16.62 -1.14
CA PRO A 383 -4.03 -17.09 -0.33
C PRO A 383 -4.85 -15.96 0.29
N ASP A 384 -4.31 -14.75 0.38
CA ASP A 384 -4.96 -13.55 0.92
C ASP A 384 -5.69 -12.71 -0.15
N ASN A 385 -5.77 -13.18 -1.40
CA ASN A 385 -6.48 -12.48 -2.46
C ASN A 385 -8.01 -12.61 -2.29
N SER A 386 -8.60 -11.67 -1.57
CA SER A 386 -10.04 -11.64 -1.28
C SER A 386 -10.92 -11.57 -2.53
N PHE A 387 -10.44 -10.91 -3.59
CA PHE A 387 -11.16 -10.84 -4.85
C PHE A 387 -11.27 -12.22 -5.52
N ALA A 388 -10.17 -12.98 -5.54
CA ALA A 388 -10.16 -14.35 -6.07
C ALA A 388 -11.07 -15.30 -5.26
N TRP A 389 -11.08 -15.19 -3.92
CA TRP A 389 -12.02 -15.96 -3.08
C TRP A 389 -13.47 -15.62 -3.37
N ASN A 390 -13.78 -14.34 -3.58
CA ASN A 390 -15.13 -13.90 -3.91
C ASN A 390 -15.60 -14.47 -5.26
N LEU A 391 -14.76 -14.41 -6.29
CA LEU A 391 -15.03 -15.04 -7.59
C LEU A 391 -15.20 -16.56 -7.46
N LEU A 392 -14.40 -17.21 -6.61
CA LEU A 392 -14.49 -18.64 -6.39
C LEU A 392 -15.82 -19.01 -5.71
N ALA A 393 -16.28 -18.20 -4.76
CA ALA A 393 -17.59 -18.36 -4.14
C ALA A 393 -18.72 -18.23 -5.17
N GLN A 394 -18.68 -17.20 -6.02
CA GLN A 394 -19.64 -17.01 -7.11
C GLN A 394 -19.65 -18.20 -8.09
N ALA A 395 -18.47 -18.72 -8.43
CA ALA A 395 -18.34 -19.86 -9.33
C ALA A 395 -18.99 -21.12 -8.75
N TYR A 396 -18.73 -21.42 -7.47
CA TYR A 396 -19.38 -22.55 -6.79
C TYR A 396 -20.88 -22.37 -6.64
N ASP A 397 -21.36 -21.15 -6.38
CA ASP A 397 -22.80 -20.89 -6.28
C ASP A 397 -23.50 -21.14 -7.63
N GLY A 398 -22.90 -20.69 -8.74
CA GLY A 398 -23.37 -20.99 -10.09
C GLY A 398 -23.38 -22.50 -10.40
N LEU A 399 -22.39 -23.24 -9.89
CA LEU A 399 -22.32 -24.70 -9.97
C LEU A 399 -23.28 -25.43 -9.00
N LYS A 400 -24.05 -24.69 -8.19
CA LYS A 400 -24.93 -25.24 -7.15
C LYS A 400 -24.17 -26.09 -6.13
N MET A 401 -22.98 -25.63 -5.72
CA MET A 401 -22.10 -26.22 -4.73
C MET A 401 -22.08 -25.37 -3.45
N PRO A 402 -23.17 -25.39 -2.64
CA PRO A 402 -23.40 -24.44 -1.56
C PRO A 402 -22.49 -24.65 -0.32
N GLY A 403 -21.80 -25.78 -0.22
CA GLY A 403 -20.79 -26.01 0.81
C GLY A 403 -19.51 -25.27 0.46
N GLU A 404 -18.99 -25.52 -0.74
CA GLU A 404 -17.77 -24.94 -1.29
C GLU A 404 -17.90 -23.43 -1.47
N ALA A 405 -19.04 -22.93 -1.93
CA ALA A 405 -19.32 -21.50 -2.04
C ALA A 405 -19.15 -20.80 -0.68
N ARG A 406 -19.76 -21.35 0.37
CA ARG A 406 -19.66 -20.80 1.73
C ARG A 406 -18.27 -20.95 2.32
N LEU A 407 -17.55 -22.03 2.00
CA LEU A 407 -16.16 -22.17 2.42
C LEU A 407 -15.29 -21.09 1.78
N ALA A 408 -15.45 -20.82 0.48
CA ALA A 408 -14.73 -19.74 -0.20
C ALA A 408 -15.04 -18.37 0.43
N SER A 409 -16.30 -18.07 0.77
CA SER A 409 -16.66 -16.86 1.54
C SER A 409 -16.05 -16.85 2.93
N ALA A 410 -15.90 -18.00 3.59
CA ALA A 410 -15.26 -18.08 4.90
C ALA A 410 -13.77 -17.72 4.82
N GLU A 411 -13.05 -18.22 3.81
CA GLU A 411 -11.64 -17.89 3.56
C GLU A 411 -11.48 -16.40 3.23
N GLU A 412 -12.32 -15.83 2.36
CA GLU A 412 -12.32 -14.40 2.05
C GLU A 412 -12.38 -13.56 3.34
N GLN A 413 -13.34 -13.85 4.22
CA GLN A 413 -13.52 -13.11 5.46
C GLN A 413 -12.38 -13.37 6.45
N PHE A 414 -11.80 -14.57 6.44
CA PHE A 414 -10.66 -14.93 7.29
C PHE A 414 -9.43 -14.08 6.95
N TYR A 415 -9.07 -13.99 5.66
CA TYR A 415 -7.92 -13.18 5.22
C TYR A 415 -8.18 -11.67 5.34
N ASN A 416 -9.43 -11.22 5.21
CA ASN A 416 -9.82 -9.84 5.50
C ASN A 416 -9.79 -9.48 7.01
N GLY A 417 -9.58 -10.46 7.90
CA GLY A 417 -9.55 -10.24 9.34
C GLY A 417 -10.94 -10.24 10.02
N ASN A 418 -12.01 -10.48 9.27
CA ASN A 418 -13.39 -10.51 9.75
C ASN A 418 -13.74 -11.87 10.38
N MET A 419 -13.12 -12.16 11.53
CA MET A 419 -13.19 -13.49 12.17
C MET A 419 -14.62 -13.95 12.48
N GLU A 420 -15.52 -13.04 12.85
CA GLU A 420 -16.92 -13.37 13.11
C GLU A 420 -17.65 -13.89 11.87
N GLN A 421 -17.46 -13.21 10.72
CA GLN A 421 -18.06 -13.61 9.46
C GLN A 421 -17.41 -14.88 8.91
N ALA A 422 -16.07 -14.98 8.99
CA ALA A 422 -15.31 -16.17 8.61
C ALA A 422 -15.83 -17.41 9.33
N ARG A 423 -15.95 -17.32 10.66
CA ARG A 423 -16.54 -18.39 11.50
C ARG A 423 -17.96 -18.71 11.06
N THR A 424 -18.80 -17.70 10.86
CA THR A 424 -20.20 -17.91 10.48
C THR A 424 -20.30 -18.69 9.17
N PHE A 425 -19.63 -18.24 8.10
CA PHE A 425 -19.65 -18.93 6.81
C PHE A 425 -19.08 -20.34 6.90
N ALA A 426 -17.99 -20.55 7.65
CA ALA A 426 -17.38 -21.87 7.82
C ALA A 426 -18.28 -22.88 8.55
N VAL A 427 -19.09 -22.43 9.52
CA VAL A 427 -20.09 -23.28 10.18
C VAL A 427 -21.19 -23.68 9.19
N TRP A 428 -21.65 -22.74 8.37
CA TRP A 428 -22.70 -23.02 7.40
C TRP A 428 -22.20 -23.88 6.23
N SER A 429 -20.92 -23.78 5.84
CA SER A 429 -20.35 -24.65 4.80
C SER A 429 -20.37 -26.12 5.22
N GLN A 430 -20.05 -26.42 6.48
CA GLN A 430 -20.02 -27.78 7.04
C GLN A 430 -21.34 -28.55 6.88
N LYS A 431 -22.50 -27.86 6.78
CA LYS A 431 -23.80 -28.52 6.55
C LYS A 431 -23.92 -29.20 5.19
N ASN A 432 -23.19 -28.71 4.20
CA ASN A 432 -23.30 -29.14 2.80
C ASN A 432 -22.01 -29.81 2.29
N LEU A 433 -21.01 -29.99 3.16
CA LEU A 433 -19.74 -30.63 2.82
C LEU A 433 -19.68 -32.05 3.42
N PRO A 434 -19.18 -33.06 2.69
CA PRO A 434 -18.93 -34.39 3.24
C PRO A 434 -17.91 -34.34 4.39
N GLN A 435 -18.18 -35.04 5.49
CA GLN A 435 -17.35 -34.96 6.71
C GLN A 435 -15.90 -35.44 6.52
N ASP A 436 -15.67 -36.29 5.52
CA ASP A 436 -14.36 -36.85 5.16
C ASP A 436 -13.59 -35.97 4.16
N SER A 437 -14.21 -34.92 3.60
CA SER A 437 -13.59 -34.05 2.61
C SER A 437 -12.52 -33.13 3.19
N ILE A 438 -11.63 -32.64 2.31
CA ILE A 438 -10.60 -31.66 2.68
C ILE A 438 -11.27 -30.32 3.02
N GLU A 439 -12.31 -29.96 2.28
CA GLU A 439 -13.11 -28.75 2.45
C GLU A 439 -13.78 -28.72 3.83
N TYR A 440 -14.34 -29.82 4.30
CA TYR A 440 -14.94 -29.90 5.63
C TYR A 440 -13.89 -29.70 6.73
N ARG A 441 -12.72 -30.35 6.59
CA ARG A 441 -11.59 -30.16 7.53
C ARG A 441 -11.15 -28.70 7.55
N ARG A 442 -11.00 -28.09 6.38
CA ARG A 442 -10.60 -26.69 6.25
C ARG A 442 -11.62 -25.73 6.87
N ALA A 443 -12.92 -25.95 6.64
CA ALA A 443 -13.98 -25.20 7.30
C ALA A 443 -13.90 -25.33 8.83
N ARG A 444 -13.63 -26.52 9.35
CA ARG A 444 -13.47 -26.74 10.79
C ARG A 444 -12.26 -25.99 11.35
N ASP A 445 -11.16 -25.95 10.61
CA ASP A 445 -9.95 -25.22 11.02
C ASP A 445 -10.24 -23.71 11.12
N ILE A 446 -10.95 -23.13 10.15
CA ILE A 446 -11.39 -21.72 10.22
C ILE A 446 -12.25 -21.47 11.46
N VAL A 447 -13.22 -22.35 11.76
CA VAL A 447 -14.05 -22.21 12.97
C VAL A 447 -13.18 -22.20 14.22
N LEU A 448 -12.23 -23.13 14.35
CA LEU A 448 -11.35 -23.23 15.52
C LEU A 448 -10.47 -21.99 15.67
N ILE A 449 -9.78 -21.59 14.59
CA ILE A 449 -8.85 -20.45 14.61
C ILE A 449 -9.60 -19.15 14.88
N SER A 450 -10.68 -18.86 14.13
CA SER A 450 -11.47 -17.65 14.32
C SER A 450 -12.08 -17.58 15.73
N SER A 451 -12.57 -18.70 16.27
CA SER A 451 -13.12 -18.72 17.64
C SER A 451 -12.03 -18.44 18.68
N SER A 452 -10.85 -19.04 18.52
CA SER A 452 -9.69 -18.77 19.38
C SER A 452 -9.26 -17.31 19.34
N LEU A 453 -9.20 -16.69 18.16
CA LEU A 453 -8.83 -15.28 18.00
C LEU A 453 -9.88 -14.32 18.60
N MET A 454 -11.15 -14.74 18.62
CA MET A 454 -12.25 -14.00 19.23
C MET A 454 -12.41 -14.25 20.74
N GLY A 455 -11.73 -15.26 21.30
CA GLY A 455 -11.90 -15.67 22.71
C GLY A 455 -13.26 -16.32 23.01
N VAL A 456 -13.88 -16.98 22.02
CA VAL A 456 -15.18 -17.65 22.15
C VAL A 456 -15.05 -19.16 21.97
N ASP A 457 -16.03 -19.91 22.51
CA ASP A 457 -16.05 -21.37 22.35
C ASP A 457 -16.29 -21.76 20.87
N PRO A 458 -15.41 -22.57 20.25
CA PRO A 458 -15.63 -23.10 18.91
C PRO A 458 -16.89 -23.98 18.79
N VAL A 459 -17.45 -24.45 19.91
CA VAL A 459 -18.67 -25.27 20.01
C VAL A 459 -19.78 -24.53 20.77
N ASP A 460 -19.89 -23.21 20.62
CA ASP A 460 -20.98 -22.42 21.20
C ASP A 460 -22.39 -22.97 20.84
N ASP A 461 -23.41 -22.62 21.62
CA ASP A 461 -24.79 -23.07 21.39
C ASP A 461 -25.32 -22.70 19.98
N VAL A 462 -24.74 -21.67 19.35
CA VAL A 462 -25.03 -21.25 17.99
C VAL A 462 -24.50 -22.26 16.96
N THR A 463 -23.29 -22.78 17.15
CA THR A 463 -22.72 -23.85 16.32
C THR A 463 -23.35 -25.21 16.57
N ARG A 464 -23.83 -25.50 17.80
CA ARG A 464 -24.64 -26.71 18.06
C ARG A 464 -26.01 -26.66 17.41
N LYS A 465 -26.71 -25.53 17.43
CA LYS A 465 -28.02 -25.35 16.75
C LYS A 465 -27.89 -25.22 15.23
N ARG A 466 -26.69 -24.89 14.74
CA ARG A 466 -26.35 -24.75 13.30
C ARG A 466 -25.49 -25.90 12.78
N ARG A 467 -25.24 -26.96 13.55
CA ARG A 467 -24.90 -28.29 13.03
C ARG A 467 -26.19 -29.05 12.81
#